data_AF-A0A2G9UN40-F1
#
_entry.id   AF-A0A2G9UN40-F1
#
_cell.length_a   1.000
_cell.length_b   1.000
_cell.length_c   1.000
_cell.angle_alpha   90.00
_cell.angle_beta   90.00
_cell.angle_gamma   90.00
#
_symmetry.space_group_name_H-M   'P 1'
#
loop_
_entity.id
_entity.type
_entity.pdbx_description
1 polymer ?
#
loop_
_entity_poly.entity_id
_entity_poly.type
_entity_poly.pdbx_seq_one_letter_code
_entity_poly.pdbx_strand_id
1 'polypeptide(L)'
;MALYSSKNIAKLILVLNAAANYEPIVSLLPECVLKHYRFLRAAAPDLVAPIKELVRIRCAEHQFAGLPPEMASFLIEAGMFLSLLEQLVEMTLTPERYAQIVINIRAVIEEAESRWAVSGEPCEQAVALISAILDPLERFTGEAKKILSVGTFGHLLVTHAPFLPSSFPDVGKIRSKWAQISEPNRDVAIEKPICFVAGLPCAVKFVASLHNLSESDLRNLRVQVLISSSEAWSDAADVTLTLVLLSDSSQKAVSVPLLDSPSSAQPASVRLRAHPMTRT
;
A
#
# COMPACT_ATOMS: atom_id res chain seq x y z
N MET A 1 14.91 10.95 -34.47
CA MET A 1 14.15 11.93 -33.66
C MET A 1 12.67 11.83 -33.98
N ALA A 2 12.05 10.67 -33.72
CA ALA A 2 10.62 10.45 -33.98
C ALA A 2 10.10 9.40 -33.00
N LEU A 3 8.83 9.55 -32.59
CA LEU A 3 8.07 8.58 -31.79
C LEU A 3 8.64 8.29 -30.38
N TYR A 4 8.67 9.33 -29.53
CA TYR A 4 8.34 9.15 -28.12
C TYR A 4 6.92 8.57 -28.04
N SER A 5 6.81 7.24 -28.03
CA SER A 5 5.53 6.55 -28.00
C SER A 5 4.75 6.93 -26.73
N SER A 6 3.44 7.13 -26.87
CA SER A 6 2.52 7.27 -25.73
C SER A 6 2.67 6.13 -24.70
N LYS A 7 3.09 4.94 -25.13
CA LYS A 7 3.43 3.81 -24.25
C LYS A 7 4.64 4.08 -23.34
N ASN A 8 5.66 4.81 -23.82
CA ASN A 8 6.82 5.15 -22.99
C ASN A 8 6.49 6.26 -22.00
N ILE A 9 5.64 7.22 -22.37
CA ILE A 9 5.10 8.22 -21.44
C ILE A 9 4.23 7.53 -20.38
N ALA A 10 3.34 6.60 -20.75
CA ALA A 10 2.53 5.85 -19.79
C ALA A 10 3.37 5.00 -18.83
N LYS A 11 4.40 4.28 -19.32
CA LYS A 11 5.36 3.56 -18.47
C LYS A 11 6.10 4.48 -17.51
N LEU A 12 6.57 5.63 -18.02
CA LEU A 12 7.27 6.62 -17.22
C LEU A 12 6.34 7.24 -16.15
N ILE A 13 5.08 7.52 -16.48
CA ILE A 13 4.07 7.99 -15.53
C ILE A 13 3.76 6.91 -14.49
N LEU A 14 3.66 5.63 -14.86
CA LEU A 14 3.41 4.54 -13.92
C LEU A 14 4.59 4.36 -12.95
N VAL A 15 5.83 4.37 -13.45
CA VAL A 15 7.05 4.33 -12.61
C VAL A 15 7.22 5.61 -11.78
N LEU A 16 6.85 6.78 -12.28
CA LEU A 16 6.92 8.04 -11.53
C LEU A 16 5.79 8.17 -10.51
N ASN A 17 4.61 7.61 -10.75
CA ASN A 17 3.53 7.47 -9.77
C ASN A 17 3.84 6.37 -8.74
N ALA A 18 4.69 5.40 -9.06
CA ALA A 18 5.23 4.44 -8.10
C ALA A 18 6.36 5.07 -7.25
N ALA A 19 7.34 5.73 -7.87
CA ALA A 19 8.36 6.52 -7.20
C ALA A 19 7.75 7.68 -6.40
N ALA A 20 6.58 8.19 -6.81
CA ALA A 20 5.78 9.10 -6.01
C ALA A 20 5.46 8.50 -4.64
N ASN A 21 5.24 7.20 -4.52
CA ASN A 21 5.00 6.62 -3.21
C ASN A 21 6.30 6.30 -2.43
N TYR A 22 7.50 6.47 -3.00
CA TYR A 22 8.75 5.95 -2.41
C TYR A 22 9.85 7.02 -2.35
N GLU A 23 9.93 7.77 -1.25
CA GLU A 23 10.93 8.82 -1.04
C GLU A 23 12.41 8.36 -1.23
N PRO A 24 12.83 7.14 -0.81
CA PRO A 24 14.18 6.63 -1.09
C PRO A 24 14.43 6.26 -2.56
N ILE A 25 13.39 6.09 -3.38
CA ILE A 25 13.53 5.87 -4.83
C ILE A 25 13.70 7.21 -5.54
N VAL A 26 13.09 8.29 -5.04
CA VAL A 26 13.22 9.64 -5.61
C VAL A 26 14.67 10.15 -5.56
N SER A 27 15.41 9.82 -4.51
CA SER A 27 16.84 10.16 -4.38
C SER A 27 17.76 9.30 -5.27
N LEU A 28 17.26 8.18 -5.82
CA LEU A 28 17.97 7.33 -6.78
C LEU A 28 17.66 7.71 -8.25
N LEU A 29 16.70 8.61 -8.51
CA LEU A 29 16.33 9.03 -9.86
C LEU A 29 17.31 10.07 -10.44
N PRO A 30 17.83 9.88 -11.67
CA PRO A 30 18.67 10.87 -12.34
C PRO A 30 17.95 12.22 -12.53
N GLU A 31 18.68 13.31 -12.40
CA GLU A 31 18.10 14.66 -12.37
C GLU A 31 17.39 15.09 -13.68
N CYS A 32 17.74 14.45 -14.81
CA CYS A 32 17.03 14.60 -16.09
C CYS A 32 15.62 13.98 -16.08
N VAL A 33 15.40 12.93 -15.28
CA VAL A 33 14.10 12.27 -15.07
C VAL A 33 13.20 13.14 -14.19
N LEU A 34 13.76 13.73 -13.12
CA LEU A 34 13.04 14.66 -12.25
C LEU A 34 12.57 15.93 -12.99
N LYS A 35 13.38 16.44 -13.93
CA LYS A 35 12.98 17.55 -14.83
C LYS A 35 11.83 17.15 -15.76
N HIS A 36 11.86 15.95 -16.34
CA HIS A 36 10.75 15.43 -17.15
C HIS A 36 9.47 15.17 -16.34
N TYR A 37 9.60 14.66 -15.11
CA TYR A 37 8.46 14.48 -14.19
C TYR A 37 7.75 15.80 -13.90
N ARG A 38 8.50 16.87 -13.57
CA ARG A 38 7.93 18.21 -13.33
C ARG A 38 7.24 18.76 -14.57
N PHE A 39 7.80 18.55 -15.76
CA PHE A 39 7.19 18.96 -17.03
C PHE A 39 5.90 18.17 -17.34
N LEU A 40 5.92 16.84 -17.21
CA LEU A 40 4.74 15.98 -17.42
C LEU A 40 3.62 16.29 -16.43
N ARG A 41 3.96 16.53 -15.15
CA ARG A 41 3.00 16.94 -14.12
C ARG A 41 2.36 18.30 -14.43
N ALA A 42 3.13 19.25 -14.96
CA ALA A 42 2.60 20.54 -15.39
C ALA A 42 1.69 20.44 -16.63
N ALA A 43 1.96 19.47 -17.52
CA ALA A 43 1.18 19.25 -18.74
C ALA A 43 -0.07 18.37 -18.57
N ALA A 44 -0.05 17.43 -17.61
CA ALA A 44 -1.15 16.48 -17.35
C ALA A 44 -1.29 16.20 -15.83
N PRO A 45 -1.73 17.19 -15.04
CA PRO A 45 -1.79 17.07 -13.58
C PRO A 45 -2.73 15.98 -13.08
N ASP A 46 -3.77 15.64 -13.84
CA ASP A 46 -4.78 14.62 -13.49
C ASP A 46 -4.27 13.17 -13.64
N LEU A 47 -3.19 12.96 -14.39
CA LEU A 47 -2.63 11.63 -14.68
C LEU A 47 -1.39 11.29 -13.85
N VAL A 48 -0.78 12.30 -13.21
CA VAL A 48 0.50 12.20 -12.50
C VAL A 48 0.28 12.53 -11.03
N ALA A 49 0.51 11.57 -10.14
CA ALA A 49 0.24 11.69 -8.70
C ALA A 49 1.39 12.38 -7.93
N PRO A 50 1.12 13.18 -6.89
CA PRO A 50 2.16 13.82 -6.08
C PRO A 50 2.83 12.83 -5.12
N ILE A 51 4.10 13.09 -4.78
CA ILE A 51 4.98 12.14 -4.07
C ILE A 51 4.70 12.12 -2.54
N LYS A 52 4.45 10.93 -1.93
CA LYS A 52 4.39 10.64 -0.48
C LYS A 52 4.83 9.22 0.01
N GLU A 53 4.06 8.14 -0.23
CA GLU A 53 3.71 7.18 0.86
C GLU A 53 3.90 5.66 0.57
N LEU A 54 4.97 5.02 1.09
CA LEU A 54 5.43 3.67 0.66
C LEU A 54 4.39 2.55 0.77
N VAL A 55 3.56 2.58 1.80
CA VAL A 55 2.61 1.50 2.13
C VAL A 55 1.65 1.20 0.97
N ARG A 56 1.38 2.18 0.09
CA ARG A 56 0.43 2.06 -1.03
C ARG A 56 0.81 1.04 -2.10
N ILE A 57 2.07 0.64 -2.25
CA ILE A 57 2.47 -0.29 -3.32
C ILE A 57 2.33 -1.76 -2.91
N ARG A 58 2.54 -2.10 -1.63
CA ARG A 58 2.50 -3.51 -1.15
C ARG A 58 1.12 -4.16 -1.22
N CYS A 59 0.08 -3.34 -1.28
CA CYS A 59 -1.32 -3.74 -1.39
C CYS A 59 -2.02 -2.94 -2.51
N ALA A 60 -1.31 -2.64 -3.60
CA ALA A 60 -1.84 -1.86 -4.73
C ALA A 60 -3.03 -2.56 -5.42
N GLU A 61 -3.03 -3.90 -5.47
CA GLU A 61 -4.11 -4.74 -5.98
C GLU A 61 -5.45 -4.46 -5.29
N HIS A 62 -5.43 -4.14 -3.99
CA HIS A 62 -6.63 -3.83 -3.22
C HIS A 62 -7.26 -2.48 -3.59
N GLN A 63 -6.54 -1.55 -4.22
CA GLN A 63 -7.03 -0.22 -4.60
C GLN A 63 -7.81 -0.21 -5.93
N PHE A 64 -7.82 -1.32 -6.68
CA PHE A 64 -8.46 -1.39 -7.99
C PHE A 64 -9.46 -2.54 -8.08
N ALA A 65 -10.53 -2.33 -8.84
CA ALA A 65 -11.55 -3.31 -9.16
C ALA A 65 -11.52 -3.60 -10.67
N GLY A 66 -11.89 -4.83 -11.04
CA GLY A 66 -11.80 -5.28 -12.44
C GLY A 66 -10.37 -5.46 -12.94
N LEU A 67 -9.40 -5.63 -12.03
CA LEU A 67 -8.05 -6.06 -12.40
C LEU A 67 -8.10 -7.45 -13.05
N PRO A 68 -7.49 -7.63 -14.24
CA PRO A 68 -7.28 -8.95 -14.81
C PRO A 68 -6.27 -9.77 -13.99
N PRO A 69 -6.38 -11.10 -13.95
CA PRO A 69 -5.59 -11.95 -13.04
C PRO A 69 -4.07 -11.79 -13.20
N GLU A 70 -3.59 -11.57 -14.42
CA GLU A 70 -2.17 -11.40 -14.74
C GLU A 70 -1.62 -10.09 -14.15
N MET A 71 -2.45 -9.04 -14.12
CA MET A 71 -2.10 -7.75 -13.52
C MET A 71 -2.19 -7.80 -11.99
N ALA A 72 -3.21 -8.48 -11.44
CA ALA A 72 -3.33 -8.67 -10.00
C ALA A 72 -2.16 -9.51 -9.46
N SER A 73 -1.81 -10.61 -10.14
CA SER A 73 -0.67 -11.45 -9.82
C SER A 73 0.66 -10.68 -9.85
N PHE A 74 0.90 -9.86 -10.89
CA PHE A 74 2.07 -8.99 -10.96
C PHE A 74 2.15 -7.96 -9.82
N LEU A 75 1.01 -7.38 -9.39
CA LEU A 75 0.99 -6.44 -8.26
C LEU A 75 1.31 -7.15 -6.93
N ILE A 76 0.81 -8.37 -6.72
CA ILE A 76 1.15 -9.21 -5.57
C ILE A 76 2.64 -9.57 -5.60
N GLU A 77 3.17 -9.97 -6.75
CA GLU A 77 4.60 -10.27 -6.95
C GLU A 77 5.49 -9.07 -6.63
N ALA A 78 5.14 -7.87 -7.12
CA ALA A 78 5.86 -6.64 -6.82
C ALA A 78 5.78 -6.28 -5.33
N GLY A 79 4.63 -6.47 -4.67
CA GLY A 79 4.45 -6.26 -3.24
C GLY A 79 5.28 -7.22 -2.38
N MET A 80 5.29 -8.50 -2.74
CA MET A 80 6.15 -9.54 -2.15
C MET A 80 7.63 -9.16 -2.31
N PHE A 81 8.06 -8.85 -3.54
CA PHE A 81 9.45 -8.54 -3.86
C PHE A 81 9.98 -7.31 -3.10
N LEU A 82 9.18 -6.24 -2.99
CA LEU A 82 9.52 -5.07 -2.18
C LEU A 82 9.63 -5.40 -0.68
N SER A 83 8.82 -6.33 -0.19
CA SER A 83 8.86 -6.77 1.21
C SER A 83 10.07 -7.69 1.47
N LEU A 84 10.46 -8.52 0.51
CA LEU A 84 11.70 -9.31 0.56
C LEU A 84 12.96 -8.43 0.49
N LEU A 85 12.95 -7.36 -0.30
CA LEU A 85 14.02 -6.35 -0.33
C LEU A 85 14.17 -5.64 1.04
N GLU A 86 13.07 -5.34 1.72
CA GLU A 86 13.11 -4.81 3.09
C GLU A 86 13.76 -5.81 4.07
N GLN A 87 13.42 -7.10 3.97
CA GLN A 87 14.07 -8.13 4.79
C GLN A 87 15.57 -8.30 4.47
N LEU A 88 15.99 -8.12 3.20
CA LEU A 88 17.40 -8.10 2.82
C LEU A 88 18.16 -6.93 3.49
N VAL A 89 17.53 -5.75 3.54
CA VAL A 89 18.10 -4.56 4.21
C VAL A 89 18.18 -4.78 5.71
N GLU A 90 17.12 -5.24 6.38
CA GLU A 90 17.14 -5.58 7.81
C GLU A 90 18.22 -6.63 8.12
N MET A 91 18.41 -7.64 7.25
CA MET A 91 19.44 -8.68 7.39
C MET A 91 20.87 -8.16 7.21
N THR A 92 21.02 -7.02 6.52
CA THR A 92 22.30 -6.33 6.34
C THR A 92 22.61 -5.40 7.52
N LEU A 93 21.58 -4.79 8.12
CA LEU A 93 21.71 -3.81 9.21
C LEU A 93 21.69 -4.43 10.62
N THR A 94 20.93 -5.50 10.82
CA THR A 94 20.68 -6.14 12.13
C THR A 94 20.84 -7.68 12.05
N PRO A 95 22.04 -8.19 11.69
CA PRO A 95 22.27 -9.62 11.51
C PRO A 95 21.96 -10.47 12.75
N GLU A 96 22.02 -9.90 13.95
CA GLU A 96 21.60 -10.53 15.21
C GLU A 96 20.10 -10.90 15.24
N ARG A 97 19.27 -10.26 14.40
CA ARG A 97 17.84 -10.56 14.25
C ARG A 97 17.53 -11.63 13.20
N TYR A 98 18.54 -12.28 12.60
CA TYR A 98 18.36 -13.25 11.51
C TYR A 98 17.22 -14.26 11.73
N ALA A 99 17.06 -14.81 12.94
CA ALA A 99 15.97 -15.74 13.24
C ALA A 99 14.57 -15.13 13.07
N GLN A 100 14.38 -13.86 13.46
CA GLN A 100 13.13 -13.12 13.25
C GLN A 100 12.96 -12.77 11.76
N ILE A 101 14.04 -12.39 11.08
CA ILE A 101 14.00 -12.05 9.65
C ILE A 101 13.59 -13.25 8.81
N VAL A 102 14.06 -14.47 9.14
CA VAL A 102 13.60 -15.71 8.50
C VAL A 102 12.09 -15.94 8.71
N ILE A 103 11.56 -15.68 9.91
CA ILE A 103 10.11 -15.75 10.17
C ILE A 103 9.37 -14.72 9.31
N ASN A 104 9.89 -13.51 9.19
CA ASN A 104 9.30 -12.46 8.35
C ASN A 104 9.31 -12.82 6.85
N ILE A 105 10.41 -13.39 6.34
CA ILE A 105 10.51 -13.85 4.95
C ILE A 105 9.44 -14.93 4.66
N ARG A 106 9.25 -15.90 5.55
CA ARG A 106 8.19 -16.91 5.42
C ARG A 106 6.80 -16.28 5.43
N ALA A 107 6.55 -15.40 6.39
CA ALA A 107 5.28 -14.70 6.51
C ALA A 107 4.93 -13.89 5.23
N VAL A 108 5.90 -13.22 4.62
CA VAL A 108 5.74 -12.48 3.35
C VAL A 108 5.39 -13.41 2.18
N ILE A 109 5.98 -14.61 2.13
CA ILE A 109 5.68 -15.61 1.10
C ILE A 109 4.27 -16.19 1.30
N GLU A 110 3.92 -16.62 2.52
CA GLU A 110 2.60 -17.13 2.87
C GLU A 110 1.49 -16.09 2.58
N GLU A 111 1.76 -14.80 2.81
CA GLU A 111 0.85 -13.70 2.46
C GLU A 111 0.68 -13.54 0.94
N ALA A 112 1.74 -13.69 0.16
CA ALA A 112 1.64 -13.64 -1.30
C ALA A 112 0.86 -14.84 -1.86
N GLU A 113 1.13 -16.05 -1.37
CA GLU A 113 0.43 -17.28 -1.72
C GLU A 113 -1.07 -17.21 -1.41
N SER A 114 -1.45 -16.72 -0.22
CA SER A 114 -2.85 -16.52 0.14
C SER A 114 -3.58 -15.49 -0.75
N ARG A 115 -2.87 -14.46 -1.24
CA ARG A 115 -3.43 -13.47 -2.17
C ARG A 115 -3.56 -14.00 -3.60
N TRP A 116 -2.59 -14.78 -4.08
CA TRP A 116 -2.67 -15.44 -5.38
C TRP A 116 -3.83 -16.46 -5.43
N ALA A 117 -4.08 -17.20 -4.34
CA ALA A 117 -5.21 -18.13 -4.24
C ALA A 117 -6.60 -17.49 -4.50
N VAL A 118 -6.72 -16.17 -4.38
CA VAL A 118 -7.95 -15.40 -4.67
C VAL A 118 -7.86 -14.59 -5.96
N SER A 119 -6.66 -14.15 -6.35
CA SER A 119 -6.47 -13.09 -7.36
C SER A 119 -5.90 -13.56 -8.70
N GLY A 120 -5.32 -14.75 -8.77
CA GLY A 120 -4.66 -15.30 -9.96
C GLY A 120 -3.34 -16.00 -9.62
N GLU A 121 -2.87 -16.88 -10.50
CA GLU A 121 -1.68 -17.70 -10.23
C GLU A 121 -0.38 -16.88 -10.29
N PRO A 122 0.65 -17.21 -9.48
CA PRO A 122 1.98 -16.60 -9.56
C PRO A 122 2.65 -16.91 -10.91
N CYS A 123 3.52 -16.01 -11.38
CA CYS A 123 4.33 -16.30 -12.56
C CYS A 123 5.45 -17.31 -12.23
N GLU A 124 5.99 -17.98 -13.27
CA GLU A 124 7.09 -18.95 -13.10
C GLU A 124 8.31 -18.35 -12.38
N GLN A 125 8.61 -17.06 -12.59
CA GLN A 125 9.73 -16.38 -11.93
C GLN A 125 9.49 -16.19 -10.42
N ALA A 126 8.25 -15.89 -10.02
CA ALA A 126 7.86 -15.79 -8.62
C ALA A 126 7.91 -17.14 -7.92
N VAL A 127 7.42 -18.21 -8.57
CA VAL A 127 7.50 -19.59 -8.06
C VAL A 127 8.97 -20.03 -7.91
N ALA A 128 9.82 -19.74 -8.89
CA ALA A 128 11.25 -20.03 -8.82
C ALA A 128 11.95 -19.27 -7.69
N LEU A 129 11.62 -17.99 -7.48
CA LEU A 129 12.14 -17.19 -6.36
C LEU A 129 11.72 -17.76 -5.00
N ILE A 130 10.43 -18.06 -4.84
CA ILE A 130 9.88 -18.63 -3.59
C ILE A 130 10.55 -19.94 -3.28
N SER A 131 10.61 -20.87 -4.25
CA SER A 131 11.30 -22.14 -4.10
C SER A 131 12.77 -21.91 -3.69
N ALA A 132 13.52 -21.07 -4.42
CA ALA A 132 14.93 -20.81 -4.13
C ALA A 132 15.21 -20.14 -2.77
N ILE A 133 14.23 -19.40 -2.22
CA ILE A 133 14.28 -18.83 -0.86
C ILE A 133 13.92 -19.87 0.20
N LEU A 134 12.90 -20.69 -0.01
CA LEU A 134 12.45 -21.69 0.97
C LEU A 134 13.41 -22.89 1.07
N ASP A 135 14.02 -23.31 -0.04
CA ASP A 135 14.94 -24.45 -0.13
C ASP A 135 16.13 -24.43 0.86
N PRO A 136 16.80 -23.28 1.15
CA PRO A 136 17.76 -23.16 2.26
C PRO A 136 17.09 -23.00 3.64
N LEU A 137 15.89 -22.43 3.73
CA LEU A 137 15.20 -22.17 5.00
C LEU A 137 14.47 -23.39 5.58
N GLU A 138 14.14 -24.41 4.78
CA GLU A 138 13.39 -25.60 5.21
C GLU A 138 14.26 -26.76 5.66
N ARG A 139 15.50 -26.86 5.17
CA ARG A 139 16.45 -27.94 5.51
C ARG A 139 17.05 -27.82 6.92
N PHE A 140 16.36 -27.19 7.86
CA PHE A 140 16.80 -27.02 9.25
C PHE A 140 16.68 -28.28 10.13
N THR A 141 16.12 -29.38 9.61
CA THR A 141 15.83 -30.61 10.35
C THR A 141 16.95 -31.66 10.37
N GLY A 142 17.99 -31.53 9.55
CA GLY A 142 19.10 -32.51 9.55
C GLY A 142 20.27 -32.14 8.66
N GLU A 143 21.43 -31.93 9.31
CA GLU A 143 22.80 -31.87 8.74
C GLU A 143 23.12 -30.72 7.76
N ALA A 144 24.24 -30.02 8.04
CA ALA A 144 24.77 -28.87 7.29
C ALA A 144 23.80 -27.68 7.06
N LYS A 145 23.77 -26.74 8.03
CA LYS A 145 23.01 -25.48 7.97
C LYS A 145 23.38 -24.63 6.73
N LYS A 146 22.60 -24.73 5.65
CA LYS A 146 22.62 -23.76 4.54
C LYS A 146 21.91 -22.47 4.98
N ILE A 147 22.68 -21.54 5.55
CA ILE A 147 22.18 -20.21 5.92
C ILE A 147 21.89 -19.41 4.65
N LEU A 148 20.75 -18.72 4.60
CA LEU A 148 20.43 -17.77 3.53
C LEU A 148 21.28 -16.51 3.74
N SER A 149 22.45 -16.46 3.10
CA SER A 149 23.37 -15.32 3.23
C SER A 149 22.84 -14.07 2.53
N VAL A 150 23.27 -12.87 2.97
CA VAL A 150 22.94 -11.59 2.33
C VAL A 150 23.29 -11.59 0.84
N GLY A 151 24.47 -12.11 0.48
CA GLY A 151 24.90 -12.23 -0.92
C GLY A 151 24.03 -13.20 -1.74
N THR A 152 23.66 -14.33 -1.16
CA THR A 152 22.75 -15.30 -1.80
C THR A 152 21.37 -14.70 -2.01
N PHE A 153 20.79 -14.08 -0.97
CA PHE A 153 19.45 -13.52 -1.02
C PHE A 153 19.37 -12.32 -1.99
N GLY A 154 20.35 -11.42 -1.95
CA GLY A 154 20.47 -10.33 -2.92
C GLY A 154 20.61 -10.82 -4.36
N HIS A 155 21.39 -11.88 -4.60
CA HIS A 155 21.50 -12.48 -5.93
C HIS A 155 20.18 -13.11 -6.41
N LEU A 156 19.47 -13.82 -5.52
CA LEU A 156 18.15 -14.39 -5.86
C LEU A 156 17.15 -13.29 -6.25
N LEU A 157 17.11 -12.17 -5.52
CA LEU A 157 16.23 -11.05 -5.86
C LEU A 157 16.62 -10.37 -7.18
N VAL A 158 17.91 -10.18 -7.47
CA VAL A 158 18.34 -9.62 -8.77
C VAL A 158 17.99 -10.55 -9.94
N THR A 159 18.17 -11.86 -9.78
CA THR A 159 17.90 -12.86 -10.83
C THR A 159 16.40 -13.06 -11.07
N HIS A 160 15.56 -12.89 -10.04
CA HIS A 160 14.11 -13.08 -10.10
C HIS A 160 13.34 -11.77 -9.83
N ALA A 161 13.82 -10.68 -10.44
CA ALA A 161 13.09 -9.41 -10.42
C ALA A 161 11.73 -9.55 -11.15
N PRO A 162 10.63 -8.94 -10.65
CA PRO A 162 9.32 -9.08 -11.26
C PRO A 162 9.27 -8.52 -12.68
N PHE A 163 8.76 -9.31 -13.62
CA PHE A 163 8.63 -8.91 -15.01
C PHE A 163 7.21 -8.42 -15.31
N LEU A 164 7.11 -7.29 -16.01
CA LEU A 164 5.82 -6.80 -16.50
C LEU A 164 5.20 -7.83 -17.47
N PRO A 165 3.90 -8.13 -17.35
CA PRO A 165 3.20 -9.01 -18.28
C PRO A 165 3.43 -8.63 -19.75
N SER A 166 3.64 -9.63 -20.60
CA SER A 166 3.96 -9.47 -22.02
C SER A 166 2.83 -8.83 -22.84
N SER A 167 1.60 -8.92 -22.34
CA SER A 167 0.43 -8.21 -22.86
C SER A 167 -0.29 -7.45 -21.73
N PHE A 168 -0.79 -6.27 -22.06
CA PHE A 168 -1.65 -5.50 -21.15
C PHE A 168 -3.12 -5.78 -21.55
N PRO A 169 -3.92 -6.40 -20.66
CA PRO A 169 -5.34 -6.60 -20.89
C PRO A 169 -6.12 -5.28 -20.88
N ASP A 170 -7.42 -5.36 -21.23
CA ASP A 170 -8.29 -4.19 -21.44
C ASP A 170 -8.42 -3.28 -20.21
N VAL A 171 -7.66 -2.18 -20.24
CA VAL A 171 -7.59 -1.15 -19.19
C VAL A 171 -8.95 -0.49 -18.95
N GLY A 172 -9.86 -0.49 -19.93
CA GLY A 172 -11.19 0.13 -19.81
C GLY A 172 -12.08 -0.48 -18.72
N LYS A 173 -11.74 -1.68 -18.21
CA LYS A 173 -12.47 -2.36 -17.13
C LYS A 173 -11.92 -2.05 -15.73
N ILE A 174 -10.67 -1.59 -15.65
CA ILE A 174 -9.98 -1.28 -14.40
C ILE A 174 -10.54 0.02 -13.82
N ARG A 175 -11.00 -0.02 -12.57
CA ARG A 175 -11.59 1.13 -11.87
C ARG A 175 -11.03 1.24 -10.47
N SER A 176 -10.65 2.45 -10.05
CA SER A 176 -10.23 2.71 -8.66
C SER A 176 -11.37 2.42 -7.68
N LYS A 177 -11.05 1.86 -6.51
CA LYS A 177 -11.98 1.76 -5.37
C LYS A 177 -11.92 3.06 -4.59
N TRP A 178 -13.08 3.66 -4.33
CA TRP A 178 -13.18 4.96 -3.68
C TRP A 178 -14.45 5.09 -2.86
N ALA A 179 -14.47 6.05 -1.94
CA ALA A 179 -15.60 6.34 -1.09
C ALA A 179 -15.78 7.84 -0.88
N GLN A 180 -17.01 8.32 -1.04
CA GLN A 180 -17.38 9.71 -0.81
C GLN A 180 -18.03 9.85 0.56
N ILE A 181 -17.36 10.50 1.51
CA ILE A 181 -17.94 10.80 2.83
C ILE A 181 -18.91 11.98 2.68
N SER A 182 -20.19 11.76 2.99
CA SER A 182 -21.21 12.80 2.99
C SER A 182 -21.45 13.38 4.38
N GLU A 183 -21.32 12.56 5.42
CA GLU A 183 -21.38 12.97 6.82
C GLU A 183 -20.26 12.30 7.63
N PRO A 184 -19.59 13.02 8.56
CA PRO A 184 -19.71 14.46 8.80
C PRO A 184 -19.14 15.28 7.63
N ASN A 185 -19.75 16.43 7.33
CA ASN A 185 -19.28 17.34 6.28
C ASN A 185 -17.91 17.91 6.67
N ARG A 186 -16.91 17.81 5.79
CA ARG A 186 -15.51 18.16 6.07
C ARG A 186 -15.30 19.61 6.51
N ASP A 187 -15.99 20.55 5.88
CA ASP A 187 -15.82 21.97 6.14
C ASP A 187 -16.42 22.32 7.51
N VAL A 188 -17.63 21.80 7.77
CA VAL A 188 -18.37 22.03 9.03
C VAL A 188 -17.75 21.29 10.22
N ALA A 189 -17.14 20.12 10.00
CA ALA A 189 -16.57 19.24 11.04
C ALA A 189 -15.39 19.85 11.83
N ILE A 190 -14.70 20.81 11.23
CA ILE A 190 -13.55 21.51 11.84
C ILE A 190 -14.03 22.76 12.60
N GLU A 191 -15.06 23.44 12.08
CA GLU A 191 -15.64 24.65 12.67
C GLU A 191 -16.56 24.37 13.86
N LYS A 192 -17.32 23.27 13.81
CA LYS A 192 -18.28 22.88 14.86
C LYS A 192 -17.72 21.72 15.68
N PRO A 193 -17.03 22.00 16.81
CA PRO A 193 -16.49 20.94 17.63
C PRO A 193 -17.57 20.09 18.25
N ILE A 194 -17.28 18.80 18.37
CA ILE A 194 -18.09 17.82 19.09
C ILE A 194 -17.78 17.95 20.58
N CYS A 195 -18.69 18.55 21.33
CA CYS A 195 -18.56 18.64 22.79
C CYS A 195 -19.02 17.32 23.45
N PHE A 196 -18.19 16.71 24.28
CA PHE A 196 -18.47 15.47 24.99
C PHE A 196 -18.22 15.59 26.50
N VAL A 197 -18.82 14.72 27.30
CA VAL A 197 -18.56 14.62 28.74
C VAL A 197 -17.73 13.37 29.00
N ALA A 198 -16.63 13.50 29.75
CA ALA A 198 -15.78 12.36 30.08
C ALA A 198 -16.57 11.23 30.77
N GLY A 199 -16.35 9.99 30.32
CA GLY A 199 -17.07 8.81 30.82
C GLY A 199 -18.44 8.55 30.20
N LEU A 200 -18.95 9.44 29.31
CA LEU A 200 -20.16 9.18 28.53
C LEU A 200 -19.83 8.89 27.05
N PRO A 201 -20.53 7.95 26.39
CA PRO A 201 -20.37 7.72 24.96
C PRO A 201 -20.72 8.98 24.15
N CYS A 202 -19.81 9.42 23.30
CA CYS A 202 -20.07 10.41 22.28
C CYS A 202 -20.21 9.72 20.92
N ALA A 203 -21.25 10.09 20.16
CA ALA A 203 -21.55 9.49 18.86
C ALA A 203 -21.45 10.53 17.75
N VAL A 204 -20.82 10.15 16.63
CA VAL A 204 -20.75 10.94 15.41
C VAL A 204 -21.39 10.13 14.30
N LYS A 205 -22.33 10.73 13.56
CA LYS A 205 -22.94 10.10 12.40
C LYS A 205 -21.92 10.10 11.24
N PHE A 206 -21.58 8.90 10.77
CA PHE A 206 -20.65 8.69 9.66
C PHE A 206 -21.41 8.03 8.50
N VAL A 207 -21.48 8.71 7.36
CA VAL A 207 -22.19 8.27 6.15
C VAL A 207 -21.27 8.46 4.96
N ALA A 208 -21.12 7.41 4.16
CA ALA A 208 -20.34 7.45 2.94
C ALA A 208 -20.97 6.60 1.82
N SER A 209 -20.82 7.05 0.58
CA SER A 209 -21.12 6.26 -0.62
C SER A 209 -19.87 5.48 -1.05
N LEU A 210 -20.02 4.19 -1.34
CA LEU A 210 -18.91 3.28 -1.67
C LEU A 210 -18.98 2.91 -3.15
N HIS A 211 -17.84 2.97 -3.85
CA HIS A 211 -17.78 2.81 -5.30
C HIS A 211 -16.71 1.80 -5.74
N ASN A 212 -17.13 0.86 -6.60
CA ASN A 212 -16.32 -0.23 -7.13
C ASN A 212 -15.80 -1.24 -6.07
N LEU A 213 -16.42 -1.31 -4.90
CA LEU A 213 -16.13 -2.37 -3.91
C LEU A 213 -16.91 -3.65 -4.25
N SER A 214 -16.25 -4.79 -4.08
CA SER A 214 -16.84 -6.13 -4.14
C SER A 214 -17.43 -6.57 -2.78
N GLU A 215 -18.17 -7.68 -2.74
CA GLU A 215 -18.66 -8.23 -1.46
C GLU A 215 -17.54 -8.64 -0.50
N SER A 216 -16.37 -9.07 -1.00
CA SER A 216 -15.21 -9.37 -0.15
C SER A 216 -14.60 -8.08 0.42
N ASP A 217 -14.49 -7.02 -0.38
CA ASP A 217 -14.06 -5.69 0.10
C ASP A 217 -14.97 -5.19 1.23
N LEU A 218 -16.29 -5.35 1.10
CA LEU A 218 -17.26 -4.92 2.11
C LEU A 218 -17.10 -5.65 3.46
N ARG A 219 -16.69 -6.93 3.45
CA ARG A 219 -16.38 -7.69 4.69
C ARG A 219 -15.13 -7.16 5.39
N ASN A 220 -14.19 -6.60 4.63
CA ASN A 220 -12.91 -6.10 5.11
C ASN A 220 -12.88 -4.58 5.33
N LEU A 221 -13.95 -3.87 4.96
CA LEU A 221 -14.11 -2.44 5.17
C LEU A 221 -14.14 -2.09 6.66
N ARG A 222 -13.33 -1.10 7.06
CA ARG A 222 -13.30 -0.55 8.43
C ARG A 222 -13.21 0.97 8.39
N VAL A 223 -13.58 1.59 9.51
CA VAL A 223 -13.25 2.99 9.81
C VAL A 223 -12.04 2.99 10.73
N GLN A 224 -10.91 3.48 10.24
CA GLN A 224 -9.73 3.73 11.06
C GLN A 224 -9.91 5.06 11.81
N VAL A 225 -9.74 5.02 13.13
CA VAL A 225 -9.85 6.19 14.01
C VAL A 225 -8.46 6.55 14.51
N LEU A 226 -7.95 7.70 14.08
CA LEU A 226 -6.71 8.29 14.60
C LEU A 226 -7.06 9.46 15.52
N ILE A 227 -6.67 9.37 16.79
CA ILE A 227 -6.87 10.44 17.78
C ILE A 227 -5.52 11.12 18.00
N SER A 228 -5.48 12.44 17.80
CA SER A 228 -4.33 13.30 18.10
C SER A 228 -4.71 14.27 19.20
N SER A 229 -4.03 14.17 20.34
CA SER A 229 -4.23 14.99 21.54
C SER A 229 -2.88 15.46 22.07
N SER A 230 -2.80 16.70 22.53
CA SER A 230 -1.61 17.26 23.21
C SER A 230 -1.43 16.67 24.61
N GLU A 231 -2.53 16.50 25.35
CA GLU A 231 -2.56 16.02 26.73
C GLU A 231 -3.68 14.98 26.96
N ALA A 232 -3.93 14.62 28.22
CA ALA A 232 -4.83 13.55 28.64
C ALA A 232 -6.32 13.94 28.63
N TRP A 233 -6.91 14.10 27.43
CA TRP A 233 -8.36 14.35 27.22
C TRP A 233 -8.95 15.58 27.97
N SER A 234 -8.08 16.45 28.49
CA SER A 234 -8.37 17.74 29.13
C SER A 234 -8.57 18.87 28.11
N ASP A 235 -7.91 18.75 26.96
CA ASP A 235 -7.90 19.70 25.85
C ASP A 235 -8.73 19.22 24.65
N ALA A 236 -8.86 20.10 23.65
CA ALA A 236 -9.42 19.74 22.35
C ALA A 236 -8.55 18.70 21.64
N ALA A 237 -9.17 17.58 21.25
CA ALA A 237 -8.53 16.52 20.47
C ALA A 237 -8.97 16.57 19.00
N ASP A 238 -8.05 16.29 18.08
CA ASP A 238 -8.35 16.08 16.68
C ASP A 238 -8.56 14.58 16.41
N VAL A 239 -9.75 14.22 15.94
CA VAL A 239 -10.12 12.84 15.58
C VAL A 239 -10.23 12.75 14.07
N THR A 240 -9.34 11.98 13.43
CA THR A 240 -9.41 11.70 12.00
C THR A 240 -10.03 10.33 11.79
N LEU A 241 -11.14 10.30 11.06
CA LEU A 241 -11.82 9.08 10.62
C LEU A 241 -11.43 8.83 9.16
N THR A 242 -10.95 7.63 8.84
CA THR A 242 -10.56 7.24 7.46
C THR A 242 -11.21 5.91 7.09
N LEU A 243 -11.80 5.82 5.90
CA LEU A 243 -12.27 4.55 5.35
C LEU A 243 -11.10 3.74 4.79
N VAL A 244 -10.95 2.52 5.28
CA VAL A 244 -9.86 1.60 4.91
C VAL A 244 -10.40 0.22 4.60
N LEU A 245 -9.76 -0.49 3.67
CA LEU A 245 -9.87 -1.94 3.56
C LEU A 245 -8.77 -2.56 4.43
N LEU A 246 -9.11 -3.57 5.24
CA LEU A 246 -8.11 -4.42 5.85
C LEU A 246 -7.61 -5.45 4.83
N SER A 247 -6.29 -5.47 4.62
CA SER A 247 -5.59 -6.63 4.07
C SER A 247 -5.03 -7.43 5.24
N ASP A 248 -5.34 -8.72 5.29
CA ASP A 248 -4.74 -9.64 6.24
C ASP A 248 -3.30 -9.91 5.81
N SER A 249 -2.35 -9.11 6.33
CA SER A 249 -0.93 -9.49 6.31
C SER A 249 -0.65 -10.39 7.51
N SER A 250 0.15 -11.43 7.27
CA SER A 250 0.50 -12.49 8.22
C SER A 250 1.23 -12.00 9.48
N GLN A 251 1.68 -10.74 9.52
CA GLN A 251 2.32 -10.13 10.70
C GLN A 251 1.57 -8.95 11.31
N LYS A 252 0.74 -8.23 10.55
CA LYS A 252 -0.01 -7.05 11.02
C LYS A 252 -1.10 -6.64 10.02
N ALA A 253 -2.37 -6.57 10.43
CA ALA A 253 -3.44 -6.12 9.55
C ALA A 253 -3.11 -4.75 8.90
N VAL A 254 -2.98 -4.73 7.57
CA VAL A 254 -2.60 -3.52 6.81
C VAL A 254 -3.88 -2.77 6.46
N SER A 255 -3.93 -1.48 6.81
CA SER A 255 -5.03 -0.59 6.45
C SER A 255 -4.72 0.08 5.11
N VAL A 256 -5.46 -0.29 4.06
CA VAL A 256 -5.38 0.32 2.74
C VAL A 256 -6.46 1.39 2.64
N PRO A 257 -6.13 2.69 2.64
CA PRO A 257 -7.14 3.73 2.57
C PRO A 257 -7.85 3.73 1.22
N LEU A 258 -9.19 3.83 1.24
CA LEU A 258 -9.96 4.12 0.03
C LEU A 258 -9.65 5.55 -0.44
N LEU A 259 -9.70 5.78 -1.75
CA LEU A 259 -9.59 7.12 -2.30
C LEU A 259 -10.89 7.92 -2.05
N ASP A 260 -10.78 9.24 -1.97
CA ASP A 260 -11.92 10.14 -1.78
C ASP A 260 -12.77 10.35 -3.04
N SER A 261 -12.14 10.24 -4.21
CA SER A 261 -12.78 10.39 -5.51
C SER A 261 -11.99 9.61 -6.57
N PRO A 262 -12.56 9.30 -7.76
CA PRO A 262 -11.86 8.52 -8.77
C PRO A 262 -10.65 9.26 -9.39
N SER A 263 -10.56 10.57 -9.22
CA SER A 263 -9.45 11.43 -9.68
C SER A 263 -8.56 11.95 -8.55
N SER A 264 -8.88 11.66 -7.27
CA SER A 264 -8.14 12.15 -6.11
C SER A 264 -7.23 11.07 -5.55
N ALA A 265 -5.96 11.41 -5.32
CA ALA A 265 -5.01 10.59 -4.58
C ALA A 265 -5.14 10.74 -3.04
N GLN A 266 -6.10 11.54 -2.55
CA GLN A 266 -6.35 11.71 -1.11
C GLN A 266 -7.17 10.55 -0.55
N PRO A 267 -6.93 10.13 0.69
CA PRO A 267 -7.76 9.14 1.36
C PRO A 267 -9.17 9.70 1.60
N ALA A 268 -10.17 8.82 1.58
CA ALA A 268 -11.52 9.07 2.06
C ALA A 268 -11.50 9.23 3.58
N SER A 269 -11.13 10.43 4.05
CA SER A 269 -11.04 10.77 5.46
C SER A 269 -11.80 12.05 5.83
N VAL A 270 -12.05 12.25 7.12
CA VAL A 270 -12.59 13.49 7.68
C VAL A 270 -11.97 13.74 9.04
N ARG A 271 -11.58 14.99 9.29
CA ARG A 271 -11.06 15.45 10.58
C ARG A 271 -12.18 16.13 11.35
N LEU A 272 -12.33 15.74 12.60
CA LEU A 272 -13.29 16.23 13.56
C LEU A 272 -12.53 16.84 14.73
N ARG A 273 -13.01 17.96 15.26
CA ARG A 273 -12.51 18.49 16.52
C ARG A 273 -13.44 18.06 17.66
N ALA A 274 -12.89 17.46 18.72
CA ALA A 274 -13.64 17.04 19.89
C ALA A 274 -13.19 17.85 21.12
N HIS A 275 -14.13 18.34 21.93
CA HIS A 275 -13.85 19.13 23.13
C HIS A 275 -14.48 18.49 24.38
N PRO A 276 -13.72 18.29 25.47
CA PRO A 276 -14.30 17.92 26.76
C PRO A 276 -15.11 19.11 27.32
N MET A 277 -16.33 18.87 27.75
CA MET A 277 -17.08 19.80 28.60
C MET A 277 -16.57 19.66 30.03
N THR A 278 -16.02 20.74 30.58
CA THR A 278 -15.83 20.86 32.02
C THR A 278 -17.19 20.97 32.72
N ARG A 279 -17.39 20.16 33.75
CA ARG A 279 -18.58 20.22 34.61
C ARG A 279 -18.42 21.44 35.53
N THR A 280 -19.13 22.52 35.24
CA THR A 280 -19.38 23.64 36.17
C THR A 280 -20.47 23.26 37.16
#